data_AF-A0A6V7U0N7-F1
#
_entry.id   AF-A0A6V7U0N7-F1
#
_cell.length_a   1.000
_cell.length_b   1.000
_cell.length_c   1.000
_cell.angle_alpha   90.00
_cell.angle_beta   90.00
_cell.angle_gamma   90.00
#
_symmetry.space_group_name_H-M   'P 1'
#
loop_
_entity.id
_entity.type
_entity.pdbx_description
1 polymer ?
#
loop_
_entity_poly.entity_id
_entity_poly.type
_entity_poly.pdbx_seq_one_letter_code
_entity_poly.pdbx_strand_id
1 'polypeptide(L)'
;YRILYVDVGEYGYKGDANVFSSSSLKAKLNDNLLNIPEPTHLPGLPDSDKINYFIVADAAFPLSLNIMKPFAGNALSHQQRIYNYRISRARRVIENVFGIMCVKWRILLKPIETNIESANWIIRAIIVLHNFLIDESATNKILSMVDHETEVNRDLENGEWRNLLSGSEPLPSIQQIQNHARNWPVEAKKMRENLMNYFNSDIGSVSWQEKMV
;
A
#
# COMPACT_ATOMS: atom_id res chain seq x y z
N TYR A 1 1.97 -4.54 12.32
CA TYR A 1 2.62 -3.98 11.13
C TYR A 1 3.51 -2.81 11.51
N ARG A 2 4.83 -2.92 11.28
CA ARG A 2 5.80 -1.85 11.60
C ARG A 2 5.88 -0.81 10.50
N ILE A 3 6.17 0.42 10.87
CA ILE A 3 6.43 1.53 9.95
C ILE A 3 7.95 1.73 9.86
N LEU A 4 8.52 1.60 8.66
CA LEU A 4 9.97 1.74 8.43
C LEU A 4 10.38 3.15 8.03
N TYR A 5 9.49 3.87 7.35
CA TYR A 5 9.71 5.22 6.87
C TYR A 5 8.41 6.01 7.01
N VAL A 6 8.53 7.26 7.42
CA VAL A 6 7.45 8.23 7.39
C VAL A 6 7.98 9.57 6.92
N ASP A 7 7.19 10.24 6.07
CA ASP A 7 7.36 11.65 5.74
C ASP A 7 6.13 12.41 6.26
N VAL A 8 6.34 13.48 7.01
CA VAL A 8 5.27 14.27 7.66
C VAL A 8 5.62 15.74 7.60
N GLY A 9 4.63 16.56 7.24
CA GLY A 9 4.73 18.03 7.25
C GLY A 9 4.36 18.71 5.94
N GLU A 10 3.90 17.96 4.95
CA GLU A 10 3.41 18.53 3.70
C GLU A 10 1.96 19.06 3.84
N TYR A 11 1.64 20.09 3.07
CA TYR A 11 0.33 20.72 3.08
C TYR A 11 -0.72 19.84 2.38
N GLY A 12 -1.92 19.75 2.95
CA GLY A 12 -3.01 18.89 2.44
C GLY A 12 -3.55 19.24 1.04
N TYR A 13 -3.21 20.40 0.47
CA TYR A 13 -3.54 20.71 -0.93
C TYR A 13 -2.59 20.05 -1.95
N LYS A 14 -1.42 19.58 -1.50
CA LYS A 14 -0.48 18.84 -2.35
C LYS A 14 -0.98 17.41 -2.47
N GLY A 15 -1.24 16.96 -3.69
CA GLY A 15 -1.60 15.57 -3.95
C GLY A 15 -0.43 14.59 -3.67
N ASP A 16 -0.76 13.32 -3.44
CA ASP A 16 0.17 12.28 -2.99
C ASP A 16 1.41 12.14 -3.89
N ALA A 17 1.22 12.24 -5.21
CA ALA A 17 2.33 12.19 -6.16
C ALA A 17 3.36 13.31 -5.94
N ASN A 18 2.90 14.50 -5.55
CA ASN A 18 3.77 15.65 -5.33
C ASN A 18 4.50 15.51 -4.00
N VAL A 19 3.80 15.12 -2.93
CA VAL A 19 4.40 14.79 -1.63
C VAL A 19 5.47 13.71 -1.78
N PHE A 20 5.18 12.67 -2.54
CA PHE A 20 6.15 11.64 -2.84
C PHE A 20 7.33 12.18 -3.65
N SER A 21 7.08 13.02 -4.67
CA SER A 21 8.15 13.56 -5.51
C SER A 21 9.17 14.42 -4.74
N SER A 22 8.73 15.12 -3.69
CA SER A 22 9.60 15.91 -2.80
C SER A 22 10.19 15.11 -1.64
N SER A 23 9.78 13.86 -1.45
CA SER A 23 10.19 13.05 -0.30
C SER A 23 11.65 12.59 -0.38
N SER A 24 12.27 12.42 0.81
CA SER A 24 13.61 11.84 0.91
C SER A 24 13.66 10.39 0.41
N LEU A 25 12.53 9.67 0.49
CA LEU A 25 12.39 8.32 -0.07
C LEU A 25 12.54 8.33 -1.59
N LYS A 26 11.90 9.27 -2.29
CA LYS A 26 12.02 9.37 -3.75
C LYS A 26 13.43 9.77 -4.18
N ALA A 27 14.07 10.69 -3.47
CA ALA A 27 15.47 11.05 -3.73
C ALA A 27 16.37 9.81 -3.61
N LYS A 28 16.32 9.11 -2.47
CA LYS A 28 17.12 7.90 -2.24
C LYS A 28 16.81 6.76 -3.22
N LEU A 29 15.56 6.66 -3.68
CA LEU A 29 15.16 5.67 -4.68
C LEU A 29 15.80 5.95 -6.04
N ASN A 30 15.86 7.22 -6.45
CA ASN A 30 16.50 7.60 -7.72
C ASN A 30 18.03 7.47 -7.65
N ASP A 31 18.61 7.75 -6.49
CA ASP A 31 20.06 7.71 -6.27
C ASP A 31 20.58 6.31 -5.92
N ASN A 32 19.71 5.28 -5.95
CA ASN A 32 20.03 3.89 -5.56
C ASN A 32 20.60 3.75 -4.13
N LEU A 33 20.19 4.64 -3.21
CA LEU A 33 20.66 4.68 -1.81
C LEU A 33 19.82 3.85 -0.83
N LEU A 34 18.83 3.10 -1.34
CA LEU A 34 17.95 2.25 -0.53
C LEU A 34 18.44 0.80 -0.41
N ASN A 35 19.58 0.45 -1.02
CA ASN A 35 20.12 -0.92 -1.05
C ASN A 35 19.07 -1.95 -1.50
N ILE A 36 18.24 -1.58 -2.48
CA ILE A 36 17.26 -2.48 -3.07
C ILE A 36 18.02 -3.60 -3.80
N PRO A 37 17.69 -4.89 -3.58
CA PRO A 37 18.37 -5.97 -4.28
C PRO A 37 18.21 -5.89 -5.80
N GLU A 38 19.15 -6.49 -6.52
CA GLU A 38 19.08 -6.62 -7.97
C GLU A 38 17.81 -7.36 -8.44
N PRO A 39 17.30 -7.07 -9.65
CA PRO A 39 16.12 -7.72 -10.19
C PRO A 39 16.23 -9.26 -10.21
N THR A 40 15.16 -9.93 -9.80
CA THR A 40 15.10 -11.40 -9.70
C THR A 40 14.12 -12.01 -10.70
N HIS A 41 14.33 -13.28 -11.03
CA HIS A 41 13.42 -14.03 -11.89
C HIS A 41 12.17 -14.47 -11.12
N LEU A 42 11.00 -14.33 -11.74
CA LEU A 42 9.80 -15.04 -11.30
C LEU A 42 9.65 -16.35 -12.09
N PRO A 43 9.22 -17.46 -11.45
CA PRO A 43 8.94 -18.70 -12.15
C PRO A 43 7.97 -18.51 -13.32
N GLY A 44 8.26 -19.11 -14.46
CA GLY A 44 7.41 -19.04 -15.65
C GLY A 44 7.56 -17.77 -16.51
N LEU A 45 8.37 -16.80 -16.09
CA LEU A 45 8.78 -15.69 -16.96
C LEU A 45 10.09 -16.01 -17.69
N PRO A 46 10.31 -15.48 -18.92
CA PRO A 46 11.61 -15.59 -19.59
C PRO A 46 12.75 -14.98 -18.77
N ASP A 47 13.97 -15.48 -18.96
CA ASP A 47 15.15 -14.95 -18.24
C ASP A 47 15.43 -13.47 -18.55
N SER A 48 15.00 -12.98 -19.71
CA SER A 48 15.08 -11.57 -20.08
C SER A 48 14.13 -10.66 -19.29
N ASP A 49 13.15 -11.23 -18.58
CA ASP A 49 12.06 -10.51 -17.91
C ASP A 49 12.18 -10.57 -16.38
N LYS A 50 13.37 -10.23 -15.87
CA LYS A 50 13.60 -10.04 -14.44
C LYS A 50 12.68 -8.95 -13.88
N ILE A 51 12.27 -9.12 -12.63
CA ILE A 51 11.36 -8.25 -11.92
C ILE A 51 12.15 -7.50 -10.84
N ASN A 52 12.15 -6.17 -10.92
CA ASN A 52 12.72 -5.32 -9.88
C ASN A 52 11.93 -5.49 -8.58
N TYR A 53 12.57 -5.31 -7.43
CA TYR A 53 11.84 -5.12 -6.18
C TYR A 53 11.16 -3.75 -6.19
N PHE A 54 9.90 -3.69 -5.75
CA PHE A 54 9.07 -2.50 -5.85
C PHE A 54 8.22 -2.24 -4.61
N ILE A 55 7.86 -0.98 -4.42
CA ILE A 55 6.86 -0.51 -3.48
C ILE A 55 5.49 -0.59 -4.16
N VAL A 56 4.50 -1.10 -3.44
CA VAL A 56 3.11 -1.06 -3.90
C VAL A 56 2.50 0.29 -3.54
N ALA A 57 1.99 1.00 -4.54
CA ALA A 57 1.41 2.32 -4.36
C ALA A 57 -0.04 2.39 -4.83
N ASP A 58 -0.77 3.41 -4.39
CA ASP A 58 -2.11 3.68 -4.89
C ASP A 58 -2.09 4.26 -6.32
N ALA A 59 -3.28 4.52 -6.86
CA ALA A 59 -3.43 5.02 -8.22
C ALA A 59 -2.78 6.39 -8.45
N ALA A 60 -2.69 7.26 -7.44
CA ALA A 60 -2.16 8.63 -7.55
C ALA A 60 -0.64 8.66 -7.80
N PHE A 61 0.10 7.67 -7.33
CA PHE A 61 1.57 7.62 -7.48
C PHE A 61 2.02 7.38 -8.94
N PRO A 62 3.25 7.78 -9.30
CA PRO A 62 3.82 7.47 -10.62
C PRO A 62 4.15 5.97 -10.75
N LEU A 63 4.01 5.42 -11.96
CA LEU A 63 4.48 4.06 -12.27
C LEU A 63 5.98 4.11 -12.61
N SER A 64 6.80 3.27 -11.98
CA SER A 64 8.23 3.11 -12.27
C SER A 64 8.69 1.68 -11.95
N LEU A 65 9.91 1.28 -12.31
CA LEU A 65 10.41 -0.07 -12.02
C LEU A 65 10.37 -0.44 -10.52
N ASN A 66 10.52 0.53 -9.62
CA ASN A 66 10.44 0.31 -8.18
C ASN A 66 9.10 0.75 -7.56
N ILE A 67 8.09 1.11 -8.36
CA ILE A 67 6.76 1.52 -7.86
C ILE A 67 5.69 0.93 -8.76
N MET A 68 4.97 -0.07 -8.26
CA MET A 68 3.86 -0.70 -8.95
C MET A 68 2.53 -0.17 -8.41
N LYS A 69 1.61 0.12 -9.34
CA LYS A 69 0.27 0.60 -9.03
C LYS A 69 -0.80 -0.09 -9.88
N PRO A 70 -2.10 0.02 -9.51
CA PRO A 70 -3.20 -0.54 -10.28
C PRO A 70 -3.23 -0.08 -11.75
N PHE A 71 -3.80 -0.89 -12.63
CA PHE A 71 -4.33 -0.42 -13.92
C PHE A 71 -5.45 0.59 -13.67
N ALA A 72 -5.45 1.67 -14.46
CA ALA A 72 -6.47 2.72 -14.40
C ALA A 72 -7.51 2.50 -15.51
N GLY A 73 -8.72 3.05 -15.31
CA GLY A 73 -9.80 3.03 -16.29
C GLY A 73 -11.01 2.21 -15.83
N ASN A 74 -12.14 2.43 -16.49
CA ASN A 74 -13.42 1.82 -16.12
C ASN A 74 -13.65 0.47 -16.83
N ALA A 75 -12.98 0.25 -17.96
CA ALA A 75 -13.08 -0.98 -18.76
C ALA A 75 -11.83 -1.86 -18.58
N LEU A 76 -11.65 -2.38 -17.37
CA LEU A 76 -10.55 -3.31 -17.08
C LEU A 76 -10.88 -4.73 -17.55
N SER A 77 -9.92 -5.37 -18.21
CA SER A 77 -10.01 -6.79 -18.54
C SER A 77 -10.04 -7.65 -17.27
N HIS A 78 -10.50 -8.90 -17.40
CA HIS A 78 -10.51 -9.86 -16.30
C HIS A 78 -9.13 -9.98 -15.62
N GLN A 79 -8.08 -10.14 -16.44
CA GLN A 79 -6.70 -10.26 -15.94
C GLN A 79 -6.22 -9.00 -15.21
N GLN A 80 -6.59 -7.81 -15.70
CA GLN A 80 -6.27 -6.53 -15.07
C GLN A 80 -6.98 -6.37 -13.73
N ARG A 81 -8.22 -6.84 -13.61
CA ARG A 81 -8.96 -6.84 -12.34
C ARG A 81 -8.31 -7.77 -11.32
N ILE A 82 -7.88 -8.97 -11.72
CA ILE A 82 -7.11 -9.88 -10.85
C ILE A 82 -5.84 -9.19 -10.35
N TYR A 83 -5.06 -8.59 -11.25
CA TYR A 83 -3.86 -7.84 -10.87
C TYR A 83 -4.19 -6.70 -9.88
N ASN A 84 -5.20 -5.89 -10.19
CA ASN A 84 -5.61 -4.78 -9.32
C ASN A 84 -6.04 -5.26 -7.94
N TYR A 85 -6.75 -6.39 -7.87
CA TYR A 85 -7.13 -7.00 -6.62
C TYR A 85 -5.90 -7.48 -5.82
N ARG A 86 -4.91 -8.12 -6.45
CA ARG A 86 -3.65 -8.52 -5.76
C ARG A 86 -2.88 -7.31 -5.23
N ILE A 87 -2.79 -6.23 -6.01
CA ILE A 87 -2.21 -4.96 -5.57
C ILE A 87 -2.98 -4.36 -4.40
N SER A 88 -4.32 -4.34 -4.47
CA SER A 88 -5.18 -3.85 -3.40
C SER A 88 -4.99 -4.66 -2.12
N ARG A 89 -4.91 -5.99 -2.23
CA ARG A 89 -4.66 -6.88 -1.11
C ARG A 89 -3.32 -6.58 -0.43
N ALA A 90 -2.24 -6.37 -1.19
CA ALA A 90 -0.94 -6.01 -0.62
C ALA A 90 -1.00 -4.68 0.17
N ARG A 91 -1.78 -3.70 -0.31
CA ARG A 91 -1.97 -2.42 0.39
C ARG A 91 -2.80 -2.52 1.67
N ARG A 92 -3.55 -3.60 1.91
CA ARG A 92 -4.30 -3.76 3.17
C ARG A 92 -3.41 -3.65 4.41
N VAL A 93 -2.13 -3.96 4.29
CA VAL A 93 -1.14 -3.75 5.36
C VAL A 93 -1.15 -2.30 5.84
N ILE A 94 -1.07 -1.32 4.94
CA ILE A 94 -1.04 0.09 5.32
C ILE A 94 -2.43 0.59 5.79
N GLU A 95 -3.51 0.06 5.22
CA GLU A 95 -4.88 0.36 5.67
C GLU A 95 -5.10 -0.08 7.12
N ASN A 96 -4.67 -1.30 7.48
CA ASN A 96 -4.70 -1.79 8.86
C ASN A 96 -3.86 -0.94 9.80
N VAL A 97 -2.67 -0.49 9.38
CA VAL A 97 -1.84 0.42 10.18
C VAL A 97 -2.62 1.70 10.51
N PHE A 98 -3.18 2.37 9.52
CA PHE A 98 -3.95 3.60 9.75
C PHE A 98 -5.17 3.36 10.62
N GLY A 99 -5.95 2.32 10.33
CA GLY A 99 -7.11 1.93 11.12
C GLY A 99 -6.80 1.70 12.60
N ILE A 100 -5.78 0.88 12.88
CA ILE A 100 -5.33 0.58 14.24
C ILE A 100 -4.83 1.83 14.94
N MET A 101 -4.05 2.67 14.25
CA MET A 101 -3.57 3.93 14.83
C MET A 101 -4.72 4.86 15.17
N CYS A 102 -5.73 4.99 14.32
CA CYS A 102 -6.90 5.84 14.59
C CYS A 102 -7.74 5.33 15.78
N VAL A 103 -7.90 4.01 15.92
CA VAL A 103 -8.60 3.41 17.07
C VAL A 103 -7.83 3.63 18.37
N LYS A 104 -6.51 3.42 18.36
CA LYS A 104 -5.65 3.59 19.55
C LYS A 104 -5.47 5.06 19.93
N TRP A 105 -5.26 5.91 18.94
CA TRP A 105 -4.92 7.32 19.08
C TRP A 105 -6.05 8.17 18.51
N ARG A 106 -7.14 8.30 19.27
CA ARG A 106 -8.36 9.00 18.86
C ARG A 106 -8.14 10.46 18.42
N ILE A 107 -6.99 11.06 18.77
CA ILE A 107 -6.58 12.38 18.26
C ILE A 107 -6.50 12.42 16.73
N LEU A 108 -6.24 11.29 16.07
CA LEU A 108 -6.20 11.16 14.61
C LEU A 108 -7.58 11.16 13.95
N LEU A 109 -8.67 11.01 14.72
CA LEU A 109 -10.04 10.99 14.20
C LEU A 109 -10.62 12.40 14.00
N LYS A 110 -9.89 13.44 14.39
CA LYS A 110 -10.30 14.83 14.28
C LYS A 110 -9.12 15.67 13.78
N PRO A 111 -9.37 16.83 13.16
CA PRO A 111 -8.32 17.81 12.93
C PRO A 111 -7.54 18.07 14.22
N ILE A 112 -6.21 18.03 14.13
CA ILE A 112 -5.33 18.30 15.28
C ILE A 112 -5.23 19.81 15.43
N GLU A 113 -5.94 20.38 16.39
CA GLU A 113 -6.02 21.83 16.65
C GLU A 113 -4.74 22.35 17.33
N THR A 114 -3.65 22.41 16.57
CA THR A 114 -2.34 22.91 17.04
C THR A 114 -1.54 23.51 15.88
N ASN A 115 -0.38 24.08 16.17
CA ASN A 115 0.53 24.56 15.12
C ASN A 115 1.15 23.39 14.33
N ILE A 116 1.58 23.65 13.09
CA ILE A 116 2.10 22.62 12.17
C ILE A 116 3.25 21.81 12.78
N GLU A 117 4.17 22.49 13.47
CA GLU A 117 5.33 21.85 14.09
C GLU A 117 4.91 20.85 15.17
N SER A 118 3.99 21.24 16.05
CA SER A 118 3.46 20.38 17.11
C SER A 118 2.66 19.21 16.53
N ALA A 119 1.87 19.44 15.48
CA ALA A 119 1.16 18.38 14.77
C ALA A 119 2.14 17.34 14.19
N ASN A 120 3.23 17.79 13.56
CA ASN A 120 4.26 16.90 13.03
C ASN A 120 4.91 16.05 14.14
N TRP A 121 5.20 16.66 15.30
CA TRP A 121 5.73 15.93 16.46
C TRP A 121 4.74 14.92 17.03
N ILE A 122 3.46 15.26 17.13
CA ILE A 122 2.40 14.35 17.57
C ILE A 122 2.33 13.13 16.64
N ILE A 123 2.29 13.32 15.33
CA ILE A 123 2.25 12.21 14.36
C ILE A 123 3.49 11.32 14.47
N ARG A 124 4.68 11.93 14.55
CA ARG A 124 5.95 11.18 14.70
C ARG A 124 5.98 10.39 16.02
N ALA A 125 5.54 10.99 17.12
CA ALA A 125 5.46 10.31 18.41
C ALA A 125 4.49 9.12 18.36
N ILE A 126 3.31 9.29 17.75
CA ILE A 126 2.34 8.21 17.55
C ILE A 126 2.96 7.04 16.77
N ILE A 127 3.72 7.32 15.72
CA ILE A 127 4.37 6.28 14.89
C ILE A 127 5.44 5.53 15.68
N VAL A 128 6.27 6.25 16.44
CA VAL A 128 7.30 5.63 17.30
C VAL A 128 6.63 4.76 18.37
N LEU A 129 5.59 5.28 19.03
CA LEU A 129 4.82 4.54 20.03
C LEU A 129 4.11 3.32 19.42
N HIS A 130 3.59 3.43 18.20
CA HIS A 130 3.00 2.29 17.48
C HIS A 130 4.02 1.18 17.27
N ASN A 131 5.22 1.51 16.79
CA ASN A 131 6.29 0.53 16.62
C ASN A 131 6.76 -0.06 17.96
N PHE A 132 6.93 0.78 19.00
CA PHE A 132 7.31 0.34 20.34
C PHE A 132 6.28 -0.63 20.94
N LEU A 133 4.98 -0.31 20.82
CA LEU A 133 3.91 -1.19 21.30
C LEU A 133 3.83 -2.51 20.55
N ILE A 134 4.32 -2.60 19.31
CA ILE A 134 4.45 -3.88 18.60
C ILE A 134 5.52 -4.75 19.26
N ASP A 135 6.62 -4.15 19.72
CA ASP A 135 7.71 -4.86 20.41
C ASP A 135 7.32 -5.30 21.82
N GLU A 136 6.64 -4.44 22.57
CA GLU A 136 6.24 -4.72 23.95
C GLU A 136 5.01 -5.64 24.06
N SER A 137 4.14 -5.67 23.05
CA SER A 137 2.92 -6.47 23.13
C SER A 137 3.21 -7.95 22.92
N ALA A 138 3.22 -8.73 24.00
CA ALA A 138 3.16 -10.19 23.96
C ALA A 138 1.75 -10.76 23.59
N THR A 139 0.81 -9.97 23.08
CA THR A 139 -0.63 -10.24 23.30
C THR A 139 -1.54 -10.24 22.06
N ASN A 140 -2.38 -11.27 22.00
CA ASN A 140 -3.54 -11.56 21.11
C ASN A 140 -4.45 -10.38 20.71
N LYS A 141 -4.41 -9.24 21.42
CA LYS A 141 -5.28 -8.08 21.19
C LYS A 141 -4.93 -7.28 19.93
N ILE A 142 -3.69 -7.36 19.42
CA ILE A 142 -3.35 -6.79 18.10
C ILE A 142 -3.86 -7.72 16.98
N LEU A 143 -3.94 -9.03 17.23
CA LEU A 143 -4.32 -10.01 16.22
C LEU A 143 -5.77 -9.82 15.77
N SER A 144 -6.70 -9.59 16.70
CA SER A 144 -8.11 -9.32 16.36
C SER A 144 -8.33 -7.94 15.72
N MET A 145 -7.38 -7.01 15.90
CA MET A 145 -7.42 -5.67 15.31
C MET A 145 -6.93 -5.62 13.87
N VAL A 146 -6.47 -6.72 13.29
CA VAL A 146 -5.91 -6.75 11.93
C VAL A 146 -6.84 -7.58 11.03
N ASP A 147 -7.03 -7.13 9.79
CA ASP A 147 -7.65 -7.97 8.77
C ASP A 147 -6.83 -9.26 8.62
N HIS A 148 -7.48 -10.41 8.76
CA HIS A 148 -6.83 -11.71 8.68
C HIS A 148 -7.49 -12.58 7.60
N GLU A 149 -6.71 -13.51 7.07
CA GLU A 149 -7.20 -14.49 6.11
C GLU A 149 -7.55 -15.77 6.86
N THR A 150 -8.72 -16.35 6.58
CA THR A 150 -9.07 -17.66 7.12
C THR A 150 -8.08 -18.71 6.63
N GLU A 151 -7.68 -19.64 7.51
CA GLU A 151 -6.68 -20.65 7.16
C GLU A 151 -7.13 -21.56 6.01
N VAL A 152 -8.44 -21.82 5.92
CA VAL A 152 -9.02 -22.81 5.00
C VAL A 152 -9.27 -22.23 3.61
N ASN A 153 -9.95 -21.08 3.52
CA ASN A 153 -10.37 -20.52 2.23
C ASN A 153 -9.57 -19.28 1.80
N ARG A 154 -8.74 -18.73 2.70
CA ARG A 154 -8.09 -17.42 2.53
C ARG A 154 -9.12 -16.32 2.27
N ASP A 155 -10.33 -16.53 2.78
CA ASP A 155 -11.37 -15.53 2.80
C ASP A 155 -10.93 -14.41 3.74
N LEU A 156 -11.23 -13.17 3.36
CA LEU A 156 -10.83 -12.02 4.15
C LEU A 156 -11.85 -11.80 5.28
N GLU A 157 -11.37 -11.82 6.51
CA GLU A 157 -12.12 -11.37 7.67
C GLU A 157 -11.61 -9.98 8.10
N ASN A 158 -12.57 -9.07 8.28
CA ASN A 158 -12.29 -7.70 8.68
C ASN A 158 -11.76 -7.64 10.11
N GLY A 159 -10.68 -6.90 10.34
CA GLY A 159 -10.20 -6.61 11.68
C GLY A 159 -11.20 -5.73 12.45
N GLU A 160 -11.23 -5.89 13.78
CA GLU A 160 -12.15 -5.17 14.67
C GLU A 160 -12.09 -3.63 14.50
N TRP A 161 -10.95 -3.09 14.08
CA TRP A 161 -10.77 -1.65 13.83
C TRP A 161 -11.79 -1.09 12.84
N ARG A 162 -12.20 -1.88 11.83
CA ARG A 162 -13.17 -1.45 10.82
C ARG A 162 -14.54 -1.16 11.43
N ASN A 163 -14.95 -1.99 12.40
CA ASN A 163 -16.21 -1.84 13.12
C ASN A 163 -16.12 -0.69 14.15
N LEU A 164 -14.98 -0.54 14.81
CA LEU A 164 -14.78 0.53 15.80
C LEU A 164 -14.78 1.93 15.18
N LEU A 165 -14.53 2.02 13.86
CA LEU A 165 -14.55 3.28 13.12
C LEU A 165 -15.82 3.48 12.27
N SER A 166 -16.79 2.56 12.30
CA SER A 166 -17.97 2.62 11.41
C SER A 166 -18.91 3.81 11.66
N GLY A 167 -18.76 4.52 12.79
CA GLY A 167 -19.47 5.77 13.11
C GLY A 167 -18.62 7.04 12.99
N SER A 168 -17.34 6.92 12.62
CA SER A 168 -16.44 8.03 12.31
C SER A 168 -16.56 8.37 10.82
N GLU A 169 -16.10 9.56 10.39
CA GLU A 169 -15.91 9.75 8.93
C GLU A 169 -15.06 8.59 8.41
N PRO A 170 -15.49 7.92 7.31
CA PRO A 170 -14.73 6.83 6.75
C PRO A 170 -13.32 7.33 6.51
N LEU A 171 -12.30 6.59 6.96
CA LEU A 171 -10.97 6.75 6.35
C LEU A 171 -11.21 6.72 4.85
N PRO A 172 -10.83 7.75 4.08
CA PRO A 172 -11.17 7.83 2.68
C PRO A 172 -10.78 6.51 2.02
N SER A 173 -11.78 5.70 1.73
CA SER A 173 -11.59 4.45 1.01
C SER A 173 -10.94 4.85 -0.29
N ILE A 174 -9.85 4.17 -0.69
CA ILE A 174 -9.11 4.47 -1.91
C ILE A 174 -10.12 4.72 -3.03
N GLN A 175 -10.37 6.00 -3.31
CA GLN A 175 -11.20 6.37 -4.42
C GLN A 175 -10.46 5.88 -5.65
N GLN A 176 -11.18 5.29 -6.60
CA GLN A 176 -10.67 5.07 -7.93
C GLN A 176 -10.40 6.47 -8.54
N ILE A 177 -9.24 7.05 -8.23
CA ILE A 177 -8.81 8.29 -8.84
C ILE A 177 -8.61 7.96 -10.32
N GLN A 178 -9.42 8.58 -11.17
CA GLN A 178 -9.27 8.55 -12.61
C GLN A 178 -7.97 9.26 -12.99
N ASN A 179 -6.87 8.51 -12.95
CA ASN A 179 -5.61 9.01 -13.46
C ASN A 179 -5.61 8.86 -14.98
N HIS A 180 -5.63 10.01 -15.65
CA HIS A 180 -5.38 10.12 -17.08
C HIS A 180 -4.05 9.45 -17.41
N ALA A 181 -4.01 8.73 -18.53
CA ALA A 181 -2.82 8.01 -18.98
C ALA A 181 -1.64 8.99 -19.14
N ARG A 182 -0.70 8.99 -18.18
CA ARG A 182 0.59 9.66 -18.36
C ARG A 182 1.53 8.73 -19.14
N ASN A 183 2.51 9.31 -19.81
CA ASN A 183 3.50 8.54 -20.54
C ASN A 183 4.53 7.94 -19.56
N TRP A 184 4.18 6.81 -18.96
CA TRP A 184 5.08 6.08 -18.05
C TRP A 184 6.20 5.38 -18.81
N PRO A 185 7.37 5.14 -18.17
CA PRO A 185 8.47 4.39 -18.77
C PRO A 185 8.00 3.05 -19.34
N VAL A 186 8.48 2.70 -20.54
CA VAL A 186 8.05 1.51 -21.28
C VAL A 186 8.36 0.25 -20.48
N GLU A 187 9.53 0.23 -19.85
CA GLU A 187 10.03 -0.86 -19.01
C GLU A 187 9.14 -1.08 -17.79
N ALA A 188 8.66 0.00 -17.17
CA ALA A 188 7.75 -0.08 -16.02
C ALA A 188 6.35 -0.59 -16.43
N LYS A 189 5.86 -0.20 -17.61
CA LYS A 189 4.63 -0.76 -18.18
C LYS A 189 4.78 -2.25 -18.47
N LYS A 190 5.88 -2.64 -19.11
CA LYS A 190 6.22 -4.04 -19.42
C LYS A 190 6.32 -4.88 -18.14
N MET A 191 7.03 -4.41 -17.12
CA MET A 191 7.12 -5.11 -15.84
C MET A 191 5.74 -5.32 -15.19
N ARG A 192 4.87 -4.31 -15.24
CA ARG A 192 3.49 -4.45 -14.75
C ARG A 192 2.67 -5.48 -15.54
N GLU A 193 2.82 -5.51 -16.85
CA GLU A 193 2.19 -6.52 -17.71
C GLU A 193 2.74 -7.92 -17.42
N ASN A 194 4.06 -8.07 -17.21
CA ASN A 194 4.68 -9.32 -16.82
C ASN A 194 4.13 -9.82 -15.47
N LEU A 195 3.97 -8.94 -14.48
CA LEU A 195 3.34 -9.27 -13.20
C LEU A 195 1.88 -9.70 -13.38
N MET A 196 1.11 -8.96 -14.20
CA MET A 196 -0.28 -9.33 -14.52
C MET A 196 -0.35 -10.72 -15.16
N ASN A 197 0.48 -10.99 -16.17
CA ASN A 197 0.51 -12.28 -16.85
C ASN A 197 0.91 -13.40 -15.90
N TYR A 198 1.93 -13.17 -15.06
CA TYR A 198 2.33 -14.13 -14.03
C TYR A 198 1.19 -14.44 -13.07
N PHE A 199 0.46 -13.43 -12.56
CA PHE A 199 -0.68 -13.63 -11.64
C PHE A 199 -1.84 -14.40 -12.27
N ASN A 200 -1.93 -14.41 -13.61
CA ASN A 200 -2.96 -15.12 -14.37
C ASN A 200 -2.42 -16.43 -15.01
N SER A 201 -1.17 -16.81 -14.72
CA SER A 201 -0.57 -18.07 -15.19
C SER A 201 -0.89 -19.23 -14.25
N ASP A 202 -0.73 -20.47 -14.73
CA ASP A 202 -0.90 -21.68 -13.92
C ASP A 202 0.01 -21.70 -12.67
N ILE A 203 1.17 -21.03 -12.74
CA ILE A 203 2.15 -21.00 -11.65
C ILE A 203 1.87 -19.87 -10.66
N GLY A 204 1.50 -18.69 -11.15
CA GLY A 204 1.34 -17.49 -10.31
C GLY A 204 -0.10 -17.21 -9.86
N SER A 205 -1.08 -17.93 -10.41
CA SER A 205 -2.47 -17.88 -9.99
C SER A 205 -2.68 -18.51 -8.61
N VAL A 206 -3.76 -18.11 -7.95
CA VAL A 206 -4.12 -18.57 -6.61
C VAL A 206 -5.60 -18.89 -6.55
N SER A 207 -5.97 -19.92 -5.78
CA SER A 207 -7.30 -20.53 -5.79
C SER A 207 -8.46 -19.58 -5.48
N TRP A 208 -8.20 -18.48 -4.79
CA TRP A 208 -9.22 -17.51 -4.36
C TRP A 208 -9.40 -16.32 -5.33
N GLN A 209 -8.50 -16.10 -6.30
CA GLN A 209 -8.47 -14.82 -7.04
C GLN A 209 -9.67 -14.62 -7.97
N GLU A 210 -10.20 -15.70 -8.51
CA GLU A 210 -11.37 -15.67 -9.41
C GLU A 210 -12.66 -15.28 -8.67
N LYS A 211 -12.75 -15.54 -7.36
CA LYS A 211 -13.94 -15.22 -6.55
C LYS A 211 -14.06 -13.72 -6.25
N MET A 212 -13.02 -12.94 -6.56
CA MET A 212 -12.84 -11.58 -6.05
C MET A 212 -12.94 -10.51 -7.15
N VAL A 213 -13.28 -10.91 -8.38
CA VAL A 213 -13.22 -10.10 -9.62
C VAL A 213 -14.53 -10.13 -10.38
#